data_AF-A0A671Y1U1-F1
#
_entry.id   AF-A0A671Y1U1-F1
#
_cell.length_a   1.000
_cell.length_b   1.000
_cell.length_c   1.000
_cell.angle_alpha   90.00
_cell.angle_beta   90.00
_cell.angle_gamma   90.00
#
_symmetry.space_group_name_H-M   'P 1'
#
loop_
_entity.id
_entity.type
_entity.pdbx_description
1 polymer ?
#
loop_
_entity_poly.entity_id
_entity_poly.type
_entity_poly.pdbx_seq_one_letter_code
_entity_poly.pdbx_strand_id
1 'polypeptide(L)'
;QYSPCFPPSGYLWMTGGGGYFGFRLGRELASQGMSVILLDINKPPCDIPDGAVFYQCDIRDSSSLYKVCEEVDCIFHTASYGMSGPEQLRKEQVESVNVGGTSNVINVCKERSIPRLVYTSTINVVFTGKPIEECDEASMPYVPPEVHIDHYSRTKAIAEQMVLSADGCLMKGGGLLRTCVLRPCGIYGPDERRHLHRVMMNVERRLFTFRFGDPRARMNWVHVDNLVLAHTLAAEALTLQRSHVSSGQVYFINDGVSVNLFEWLTPLVSEIKTWGYSVFIIPSTDPTKTPKPQ
;
A
#
# COMPACT_ATOMS: atom_id res chain seq x y z
N GLN A 1 10.05 -18.39 -14.30
CA GLN A 1 9.88 -16.95 -14.56
C GLN A 1 8.44 -16.76 -15.02
N TYR A 2 7.67 -15.96 -14.30
CA TYR A 2 6.32 -15.57 -14.71
C TYR A 2 6.44 -14.47 -15.76
N SER A 3 5.72 -14.58 -16.88
CA SER A 3 5.64 -13.53 -17.89
C SER A 3 4.22 -12.96 -17.85
N PRO A 4 4.03 -11.67 -17.52
CA PRO A 4 2.70 -11.09 -17.44
C PRO A 4 1.99 -11.16 -18.79
N CYS A 5 0.69 -11.41 -18.77
CA CYS A 5 -0.16 -11.30 -19.95
C CYS A 5 -0.74 -9.89 -20.06
N PHE A 6 0.12 -8.87 -20.18
CA PHE A 6 -0.34 -7.53 -20.55
C PHE A 6 -0.39 -7.41 -22.08
N PRO A 7 -1.43 -6.76 -22.65
CA PRO A 7 -1.41 -6.44 -24.06
C PRO A 7 -0.23 -5.49 -24.35
N PRO A 8 0.54 -5.71 -25.43
CA PRO A 8 1.80 -5.00 -25.70
C PRO A 8 1.64 -3.52 -26.10
N SER A 9 0.44 -2.94 -26.05
CA SER A 9 0.13 -1.66 -26.71
C SER A 9 -0.21 -0.49 -25.78
N GLY A 10 -0.23 -0.67 -24.45
CA GLY A 10 -0.64 0.40 -23.52
C GLY A 10 0.34 0.64 -22.36
N TYR A 11 0.30 1.86 -21.82
CA TYR A 11 1.10 2.24 -20.66
C TYR A 11 0.47 1.79 -19.35
N LEU A 12 1.32 1.48 -18.36
CA LEU A 12 0.93 1.22 -16.98
C LEU A 12 1.26 2.45 -16.13
N TRP A 13 0.25 3.04 -15.50
CA TRP A 13 0.41 4.26 -14.71
C TRP A 13 0.48 3.95 -13.22
N MET A 14 1.52 4.44 -12.55
CA MET A 14 1.75 4.29 -11.12
C MET A 14 1.59 5.64 -10.44
N THR A 15 0.44 5.91 -9.81
CA THR A 15 0.39 7.03 -8.87
C THR A 15 1.13 6.63 -7.59
N GLY A 16 1.87 7.55 -6.99
CA GLY A 16 2.77 7.23 -5.88
C GLY A 16 4.07 6.59 -6.37
N GLY A 17 4.39 6.77 -7.66
CA GLY A 17 5.56 6.18 -8.32
C GLY A 17 6.90 6.70 -7.82
N GLY A 18 6.92 7.76 -7.01
CA GLY A 18 8.08 8.28 -6.28
C GLY A 18 8.26 7.65 -4.90
N GLY A 19 7.21 7.00 -4.38
CA GLY A 19 7.23 6.31 -3.11
C GLY A 19 7.82 4.90 -3.18
N TYR A 20 8.07 4.31 -2.01
CA TYR A 20 8.69 2.99 -1.85
C TYR A 20 8.04 1.90 -2.72
N PHE A 21 6.73 1.65 -2.51
CA PHE A 21 6.03 0.56 -3.18
C PHE A 21 5.76 0.87 -4.67
N GLY A 22 5.21 2.05 -4.98
CA GLY A 22 4.89 2.44 -6.35
C GLY A 22 6.11 2.44 -7.27
N PHE A 23 7.27 2.89 -6.78
CA PHE A 23 8.53 2.81 -7.54
C PHE A 23 8.98 1.37 -7.75
N ARG A 24 8.94 0.51 -6.72
CA ARG A 24 9.33 -0.91 -6.84
C ARG A 24 8.46 -1.64 -7.85
N LEU A 25 7.14 -1.42 -7.81
CA LEU A 25 6.18 -1.97 -8.78
C LEU A 25 6.47 -1.50 -10.20
N GLY A 26 6.63 -0.19 -10.40
CA GLY A 26 6.94 0.36 -11.71
C GLY A 26 8.27 -0.14 -12.27
N ARG A 27 9.31 -0.26 -11.43
CA ARG A 27 10.61 -0.81 -11.82
C ARG A 27 10.52 -2.27 -12.26
N GLU A 28 9.77 -3.08 -11.54
CA GLU A 28 9.60 -4.49 -11.90
C GLU A 28 8.79 -4.68 -13.18
N LEU A 29 7.74 -3.87 -13.40
CA LEU A 29 6.99 -3.93 -14.64
C LEU A 29 7.83 -3.45 -15.84
N ALA A 30 8.64 -2.41 -15.65
CA ALA A 30 9.54 -1.91 -16.69
C ALA A 30 10.64 -2.94 -17.04
N SER A 31 11.19 -3.65 -16.05
CA SER A 31 12.17 -4.73 -16.29
C SER A 31 11.60 -5.92 -17.08
N GLN A 32 10.28 -6.08 -17.07
CA GLN A 32 9.54 -7.06 -17.86
C GLN A 32 9.17 -6.56 -19.26
N GLY A 33 9.65 -5.37 -19.65
CA GLY A 33 9.43 -4.78 -20.98
C GLY A 33 8.15 -3.97 -21.11
N MET A 34 7.45 -3.67 -20.01
CA MET A 34 6.26 -2.83 -20.03
C MET A 34 6.62 -1.34 -20.09
N SER A 35 5.81 -0.56 -20.81
CA SER A 35 5.90 0.90 -20.79
C SER A 35 5.24 1.46 -19.52
N VAL A 36 6.03 2.06 -18.64
CA VAL A 36 5.58 2.51 -17.32
C VAL A 36 5.60 4.04 -17.21
N ILE A 37 4.56 4.61 -16.59
CA ILE A 37 4.53 6.02 -16.20
C ILE A 37 4.48 6.12 -14.68
N LEU A 38 5.49 6.74 -14.08
CA LEU A 38 5.57 7.04 -12.67
C LEU A 38 5.03 8.45 -12.42
N LEU A 39 3.97 8.57 -11.61
CA LEU A 39 3.36 9.83 -11.22
C LEU A 39 3.54 10.06 -9.71
N ASP A 40 4.16 11.16 -9.34
CA ASP A 40 4.31 11.56 -7.94
C ASP A 40 4.63 13.06 -7.81
N ILE A 41 4.41 13.63 -6.63
CA ILE A 41 4.83 15.00 -6.35
C ILE A 41 6.34 15.11 -6.14
N ASN A 42 6.99 14.00 -5.76
CA ASN A 42 8.43 13.92 -5.55
C ASN A 42 9.06 12.92 -6.51
N LYS A 43 10.12 13.33 -7.21
CA LYS A 43 10.90 12.40 -8.04
C LYS A 43 11.49 11.28 -7.16
N PRO A 44 11.49 10.01 -7.62
CA PRO A 44 12.21 8.95 -6.93
C PRO A 44 13.66 9.36 -6.65
N PRO A 45 14.24 8.96 -5.51
CA PRO A 45 15.62 9.29 -5.15
C PRO A 45 16.67 8.49 -5.95
N CYS A 46 16.22 7.63 -6.86
CA CYS A 46 17.06 6.76 -7.69
C CYS A 46 16.71 6.97 -9.16
N ASP A 47 17.57 6.45 -10.03
CA ASP A 47 17.39 6.60 -11.48
C ASP A 47 16.09 5.93 -11.94
N ILE A 48 15.45 6.58 -12.91
CA ILE A 48 14.25 6.04 -13.54
C ILE A 48 14.70 4.87 -14.43
N PRO A 49 14.13 3.66 -14.27
CA PRO A 49 14.55 2.50 -15.05
C PRO A 49 14.20 2.66 -16.53
N ASP A 50 14.98 2.00 -17.39
CA ASP A 50 14.64 1.88 -18.81
C ASP A 50 13.22 1.30 -18.96
N GLY A 51 12.43 1.86 -19.88
CA GLY A 51 11.02 1.52 -20.06
C GLY A 51 10.05 2.27 -19.14
N ALA A 52 10.56 3.11 -18.22
CA ALA A 52 9.73 4.00 -17.40
C ALA A 52 10.01 5.48 -17.69
N VAL A 53 8.96 6.30 -17.57
CA VAL A 53 9.05 7.77 -17.57
C VAL A 53 8.44 8.33 -16.29
N PHE A 54 8.98 9.45 -15.80
CA PHE A 54 8.47 10.12 -14.61
C PHE A 54 7.80 11.45 -14.98
N TYR A 55 6.60 11.67 -14.46
CA TYR A 55 5.95 12.98 -14.46
C TYR A 55 5.68 13.43 -13.04
N GLN A 56 6.11 14.66 -12.74
CA GLN A 56 5.75 15.30 -11.49
C GLN A 56 4.27 15.69 -11.54
N CYS A 57 3.46 15.08 -10.68
CA CYS A 57 2.01 15.21 -10.71
C CYS A 57 1.44 15.06 -9.30
N ASP A 58 0.55 15.97 -8.94
CA ASP A 58 -0.26 15.86 -7.72
C ASP A 58 -1.63 15.30 -8.10
N ILE A 59 -2.01 14.16 -7.51
CA ILE A 59 -3.30 13.53 -7.79
C ILE A 59 -4.51 14.42 -7.39
N ARG A 60 -4.29 15.47 -6.58
CA ARG A 60 -5.30 16.47 -6.25
C ARG A 60 -5.55 17.46 -7.38
N ASP A 61 -4.56 17.67 -8.25
CA ASP A 61 -4.70 18.49 -9.46
C ASP A 61 -5.16 17.62 -10.63
N SER A 62 -6.48 17.57 -10.81
CA SER A 62 -7.11 16.83 -11.91
C SER A 62 -6.57 17.26 -13.28
N SER A 63 -6.26 18.56 -13.47
CA SER A 63 -5.76 19.07 -14.73
C SER A 63 -4.39 18.48 -15.09
N SER A 64 -3.54 18.22 -14.09
CA SER A 64 -2.24 17.59 -14.29
C SER A 64 -2.37 16.13 -14.70
N LEU A 65 -3.30 15.38 -14.09
CA LEU A 65 -3.59 14.00 -14.46
C LEU A 65 -4.08 13.88 -15.91
N TYR A 66 -4.93 14.83 -16.36
CA TYR A 66 -5.41 14.85 -17.74
C TYR A 66 -4.32 15.19 -18.76
N LYS A 67 -3.24 15.89 -18.37
CA LYS A 67 -2.15 16.26 -19.31
C LYS A 67 -1.23 15.10 -19.66
N VAL A 68 -1.28 13.99 -18.94
CA VAL A 68 -0.52 12.80 -19.31
C VAL A 68 -1.22 12.17 -20.53
N CYS A 69 -0.57 12.23 -21.69
CA CYS A 69 -1.16 12.02 -23.02
C CYS A 69 -0.77 10.68 -23.64
N GLU A 70 -0.91 9.60 -22.89
CA GLU A 70 -0.57 8.25 -23.36
C GLU A 70 -1.80 7.33 -23.30
N GLU A 71 -1.87 6.34 -24.19
CA GLU A 71 -2.89 5.29 -24.13
C GLU A 71 -2.61 4.40 -22.92
N VAL A 72 -3.37 4.60 -21.84
CA VAL A 72 -3.19 3.88 -20.58
C VAL A 72 -4.09 2.65 -20.57
N ASP A 73 -3.50 1.51 -20.26
CA ASP A 73 -4.24 0.25 -20.15
C ASP A 73 -4.62 -0.06 -18.69
N CYS A 74 -3.80 0.36 -17.73
CA CYS A 74 -4.12 0.20 -16.30
C CYS A 74 -3.47 1.27 -15.43
N ILE A 75 -4.23 1.76 -14.44
CA ILE A 75 -3.70 2.56 -13.33
C ILE A 75 -3.53 1.67 -12.10
N PHE A 76 -2.33 1.72 -11.51
CA PHE A 76 -2.05 1.28 -10.15
C PHE A 76 -2.06 2.50 -9.24
N HIS A 77 -3.11 2.61 -8.43
CA HIS A 77 -3.30 3.72 -7.52
C HIS A 77 -2.67 3.43 -6.16
N THR A 78 -1.39 3.79 -6.00
CA THR A 78 -0.61 3.58 -4.77
C THR A 78 -0.36 4.88 -3.98
N ALA A 79 -0.64 6.04 -4.58
CA ALA A 79 -0.47 7.33 -3.94
C ALA A 79 -1.35 7.44 -2.69
N SER A 80 -0.73 7.80 -1.57
CA SER A 80 -1.43 7.97 -0.31
C SER A 80 -0.62 8.80 0.66
N TYR A 81 -1.29 9.40 1.63
CA TYR A 81 -0.70 10.35 2.56
C TYR A 81 -1.28 10.19 3.96
N GLY A 82 -0.49 10.46 5.00
CA GLY A 82 -0.96 10.45 6.39
C GLY A 82 -0.93 9.12 7.11
N MET A 83 -0.28 8.08 6.57
CA MET A 83 -0.23 6.76 7.22
C MET A 83 0.49 6.77 8.57
N SER A 84 1.51 7.61 8.74
CA SER A 84 2.32 7.66 9.97
C SER A 84 3.12 8.96 10.09
N GLY A 85 3.65 9.24 11.28
CA GLY A 85 4.48 10.43 11.53
C GLY A 85 3.67 11.72 11.69
N PRO A 86 4.32 12.90 11.65
CA PRO A 86 3.66 14.20 11.72
C PRO A 86 2.56 14.38 10.66
N GLU A 87 2.66 13.66 9.54
CA GLU A 87 1.69 13.65 8.45
C GLU A 87 0.29 13.26 8.92
N GLN A 88 0.16 12.35 9.91
CA GLN A 88 -1.12 11.92 10.48
C GLN A 88 -1.92 13.09 11.09
N LEU A 89 -1.23 14.13 11.54
CA LEU A 89 -1.85 15.29 12.17
C LEU A 89 -2.45 16.25 11.13
N ARG A 90 -2.05 16.15 9.85
CA ARG A 90 -2.50 17.04 8.77
C ARG A 90 -3.80 16.52 8.13
N LYS A 91 -4.88 16.41 8.93
CA LYS A 91 -6.15 15.75 8.56
C LYS A 91 -6.74 16.19 7.21
N GLU A 92 -6.73 17.49 6.93
CA GLU A 92 -7.22 18.04 5.65
C GLU A 92 -6.41 17.56 4.46
N GLN A 93 -5.07 17.47 4.61
CA GLN A 93 -4.21 16.91 3.56
C GLN A 93 -4.44 15.41 3.39
N VAL A 94 -4.66 14.67 4.48
CA VAL A 94 -5.01 13.25 4.44
C VAL A 94 -6.29 13.02 3.65
N GLU A 95 -7.35 13.77 3.94
CA GLU A 95 -8.61 13.67 3.18
C GLU A 95 -8.45 14.12 1.73
N SER A 96 -7.81 15.27 1.50
CA SER A 96 -7.61 15.83 0.17
C SER A 96 -6.85 14.86 -0.75
N VAL A 97 -5.79 14.22 -0.25
CA VAL A 97 -5.01 13.24 -1.03
C VAL A 97 -5.74 11.91 -1.14
N ASN A 98 -6.13 11.29 -0.03
CA ASN A 98 -6.64 9.93 -0.05
C ASN A 98 -8.06 9.84 -0.63
N VAL A 99 -8.94 10.80 -0.34
CA VAL A 99 -10.33 10.80 -0.84
C VAL A 99 -10.42 11.61 -2.13
N GLY A 100 -9.98 12.87 -2.10
CA GLY A 100 -10.04 13.77 -3.25
C GLY A 100 -9.19 13.28 -4.42
N GLY A 101 -7.95 12.89 -4.15
CA GLY A 101 -7.05 12.32 -5.15
C GLY A 101 -7.58 11.01 -5.76
N THR A 102 -8.13 10.11 -4.95
CA THR A 102 -8.77 8.87 -5.47
C THR A 102 -9.96 9.21 -6.37
N SER A 103 -10.79 10.18 -5.97
CA SER A 103 -11.91 10.65 -6.82
C SER A 103 -11.42 11.12 -8.19
N ASN A 104 -10.34 11.92 -8.21
CA ASN A 104 -9.76 12.40 -9.45
C ASN A 104 -9.24 11.26 -10.32
N VAL A 105 -8.56 10.26 -9.75
CA VAL A 105 -8.07 9.09 -10.48
C VAL A 105 -9.23 8.30 -11.10
N ILE A 106 -10.31 8.06 -10.36
CA ILE A 106 -11.52 7.40 -10.88
C ILE A 106 -12.11 8.18 -12.05
N ASN A 107 -12.21 9.51 -11.92
CA ASN A 107 -12.73 10.37 -12.98
C ASN A 107 -11.85 10.33 -14.23
N VAL A 108 -10.53 10.33 -14.06
CA VAL A 108 -9.58 10.18 -15.17
C VAL A 108 -9.76 8.84 -15.87
N CYS A 109 -9.95 7.74 -15.14
CA CYS A 109 -10.26 6.45 -15.76
C CYS A 109 -11.50 6.54 -16.66
N LYS A 110 -12.59 7.13 -16.16
CA LYS A 110 -13.84 7.25 -16.89
C LYS A 110 -13.75 8.16 -18.11
N GLU A 111 -13.13 9.33 -17.97
CA GLU A 111 -13.05 10.35 -19.02
C GLU A 111 -12.01 10.01 -20.09
N ARG A 112 -10.91 9.33 -19.72
CA ARG A 112 -9.84 8.91 -20.64
C ARG A 112 -9.99 7.45 -21.11
N SER A 113 -11.06 6.78 -20.72
CA SER A 113 -11.37 5.38 -21.11
C SER A 113 -10.28 4.39 -20.72
N ILE A 114 -9.72 4.57 -19.52
CA ILE A 114 -8.71 3.66 -18.96
C ILE A 114 -9.44 2.49 -18.30
N PRO A 115 -9.33 1.27 -18.84
CA PRO A 115 -10.27 0.20 -18.53
C PRO A 115 -10.06 -0.44 -17.16
N ARG A 116 -8.88 -0.27 -16.55
CA ARG A 116 -8.49 -1.04 -15.35
C ARG A 116 -7.86 -0.15 -14.28
N LEU A 117 -8.35 -0.32 -13.04
CA LEU A 117 -7.83 0.38 -11.86
C LEU A 117 -7.54 -0.62 -10.73
N VAL A 118 -6.27 -0.78 -10.38
CA VAL A 118 -5.84 -1.52 -9.18
C VAL A 118 -5.54 -0.53 -8.07
N TYR A 119 -6.23 -0.63 -6.94
CA TYR A 119 -6.06 0.28 -5.80
C TYR A 119 -5.34 -0.40 -4.63
N THR A 120 -4.27 0.23 -4.15
CA THR A 120 -3.57 -0.20 -2.94
C THR A 120 -4.29 0.38 -1.72
N SER A 121 -5.09 -0.44 -1.06
CA SER A 121 -5.73 -0.15 0.22
C SER A 121 -4.84 -0.60 1.39
N THR A 122 -5.43 -1.07 2.50
CA THR A 122 -4.73 -1.54 3.69
C THR A 122 -5.66 -2.38 4.55
N ILE A 123 -5.12 -3.32 5.33
CA ILE A 123 -5.87 -4.02 6.38
C ILE A 123 -6.53 -3.05 7.40
N ASN A 124 -5.98 -1.84 7.56
CA ASN A 124 -6.51 -0.87 8.52
C ASN A 124 -7.95 -0.40 8.22
N VAL A 125 -8.46 -0.61 6.99
CA VAL A 125 -9.84 -0.27 6.63
C VAL A 125 -10.89 -1.12 7.35
N VAL A 126 -10.48 -2.26 7.94
CA VAL A 126 -11.35 -3.13 8.75
C VAL A 126 -10.84 -3.34 10.17
N PHE A 127 -9.66 -2.82 10.50
CA PHE A 127 -9.06 -2.99 11.81
C PHE A 127 -9.64 -1.99 12.82
N THR A 128 -10.19 -2.53 13.92
CA THR A 128 -10.88 -1.77 14.98
C THR A 128 -10.14 -1.78 16.31
N GLY A 129 -8.89 -2.25 16.31
CA GLY A 129 -8.07 -2.43 17.52
C GLY A 129 -8.24 -3.80 18.17
N LYS A 130 -9.09 -4.67 17.60
CA LYS A 130 -9.24 -6.07 17.97
C LYS A 130 -8.48 -6.98 16.99
N PRO A 131 -7.92 -8.11 17.45
CA PRO A 131 -7.27 -9.07 16.57
C PRO A 131 -8.17 -9.51 15.41
N ILE A 132 -7.57 -9.68 14.24
CA ILE A 132 -8.19 -10.30 13.05
C ILE A 132 -7.47 -11.64 12.87
N GLU A 133 -8.14 -12.74 13.23
CA GLU A 133 -7.55 -14.08 13.29
C GLU A 133 -8.28 -15.00 12.30
N GLU A 134 -7.56 -15.57 11.34
CA GLU A 134 -8.10 -16.50 10.34
C GLU A 134 -9.39 -16.00 9.63
N CYS A 135 -9.47 -14.69 9.40
CA CYS A 135 -10.59 -14.04 8.72
C CYS A 135 -10.26 -13.78 7.25
N ASP A 136 -11.31 -13.70 6.43
CA ASP A 136 -11.28 -13.37 5.01
C ASP A 136 -12.04 -12.04 4.74
N GLU A 137 -12.08 -11.61 3.48
CA GLU A 137 -12.69 -10.35 3.09
C GLU A 137 -14.22 -10.36 3.27
N ALA A 138 -14.85 -11.54 3.21
CA ALA A 138 -16.29 -11.72 3.39
C ALA A 138 -16.71 -11.61 4.86
N SER A 139 -15.87 -12.10 5.77
CA SER A 139 -16.06 -12.03 7.23
C SER A 139 -15.66 -10.69 7.84
N MET A 140 -15.00 -9.82 7.07
CA MET A 140 -14.51 -8.51 7.51
C MET A 140 -15.20 -7.35 6.76
N PRO A 141 -16.46 -7.01 7.10
CA PRO A 141 -17.16 -5.89 6.50
C PRO A 141 -16.56 -4.54 6.92
N TYR A 142 -16.92 -3.49 6.18
CA TYR A 142 -16.61 -2.12 6.59
C TYR A 142 -17.16 -1.81 7.98
N VAL A 143 -16.41 -1.00 8.69
CA VAL A 143 -16.76 -0.56 10.05
C VAL A 143 -17.28 0.87 10.02
N PRO A 144 -18.11 1.29 11.00
CA PRO A 144 -18.55 2.66 11.08
C PRO A 144 -17.37 3.64 11.21
N PRO A 145 -17.45 4.86 10.63
CA PRO A 145 -16.33 5.80 10.57
C PRO A 145 -15.69 6.13 11.92
N GLU A 146 -16.48 6.14 12.99
CA GLU A 146 -16.10 6.42 14.38
C GLU A 146 -15.31 5.30 15.05
N VAL A 147 -15.28 4.10 14.47
CA VAL A 147 -14.59 2.92 15.04
C VAL A 147 -13.16 2.79 14.49
N HIS A 148 -12.82 3.49 13.40
CA HIS A 148 -11.45 3.49 12.89
C HIS A 148 -10.48 4.05 13.93
N ILE A 149 -9.33 3.39 14.07
CA ILE A 149 -8.30 3.75 15.05
C ILE A 149 -7.70 5.13 14.75
N ASP A 150 -7.67 5.52 13.48
CA ASP A 150 -7.08 6.77 13.04
C ASP A 150 -7.77 7.34 11.80
N HIS A 151 -7.51 8.62 11.54
CA HIS A 151 -8.09 9.38 10.44
C HIS A 151 -7.67 8.84 9.06
N TYR A 152 -6.43 8.37 8.93
CA TYR A 152 -5.93 7.80 7.67
C TYR A 152 -6.72 6.55 7.31
N SER A 153 -6.91 5.63 8.26
CA SER A 153 -7.67 4.39 8.10
C SER A 153 -9.10 4.67 7.64
N ARG A 154 -9.77 5.66 8.23
CA ARG A 154 -11.08 6.15 7.77
C ARG A 154 -11.05 6.65 6.33
N THR A 155 -10.08 7.48 5.95
CA THR A 155 -9.98 7.99 4.57
C THR A 155 -9.69 6.89 3.55
N LYS A 156 -8.88 5.88 3.90
CA LYS A 156 -8.62 4.73 3.03
C LYS A 156 -9.87 3.87 2.84
N ALA A 157 -10.69 3.70 3.89
CA ALA A 157 -11.96 2.98 3.79
C ALA A 157 -12.97 3.70 2.88
N ILE A 158 -13.05 5.04 2.95
CA ILE A 158 -13.89 5.85 2.04
C ILE A 158 -13.40 5.69 0.59
N ALA A 159 -12.11 5.86 0.36
CA ALA A 159 -11.52 5.74 -0.98
C ALA A 159 -11.66 4.33 -1.56
N GLU A 160 -11.53 3.29 -0.74
CA GLU A 160 -11.78 1.90 -1.13
C GLU A 160 -13.22 1.68 -1.63
N GLN A 161 -14.21 2.18 -0.87
CA GLN A 161 -15.62 2.11 -1.27
C GLN A 161 -15.89 2.87 -2.57
N MET A 162 -15.23 4.02 -2.78
CA MET A 162 -15.33 4.78 -4.03
C MET A 162 -14.81 3.99 -5.22
N VAL A 163 -13.67 3.31 -5.07
CA VAL A 163 -13.09 2.47 -6.13
C VAL A 163 -14.01 1.29 -6.45
N LEU A 164 -14.50 0.57 -5.42
CA LEU A 164 -15.42 -0.55 -5.64
C LEU A 164 -16.74 -0.12 -6.28
N SER A 165 -17.27 1.05 -5.90
CA SER A 165 -18.49 1.60 -6.49
C SER A 165 -18.30 2.05 -7.94
N ALA A 166 -17.05 2.31 -8.35
CA ALA A 166 -16.72 2.67 -9.72
C ALA A 166 -16.61 1.44 -10.64
N ASP A 167 -16.55 0.23 -10.10
CA ASP A 167 -16.58 -1.00 -10.90
C ASP A 167 -17.86 -1.08 -11.74
N GLY A 168 -17.72 -1.46 -13.01
CA GLY A 168 -18.85 -1.55 -13.93
C GLY A 168 -19.39 -0.20 -14.43
N CYS A 169 -18.78 0.93 -14.06
CA CYS A 169 -19.18 2.23 -14.61
C CYS A 169 -18.83 2.35 -16.11
N LEU A 170 -19.74 2.94 -16.89
CA LEU A 170 -19.49 3.25 -18.30
C LEU A 170 -18.40 4.33 -18.43
N MET A 171 -17.44 4.08 -19.32
CA MET A 171 -16.40 5.05 -19.68
C MET A 171 -16.79 5.84 -20.94
N LYS A 172 -16.20 7.01 -21.14
CA LYS A 172 -16.53 7.94 -22.22
C LYS A 172 -16.34 7.33 -23.62
N GLY A 173 -15.27 6.58 -23.82
CA GLY A 173 -14.97 5.87 -25.08
C GLY A 173 -15.72 4.55 -25.24
N GLY A 174 -16.65 4.24 -24.32
CA GLY A 174 -17.33 2.95 -24.25
C GLY A 174 -16.59 1.93 -23.38
N GLY A 175 -17.24 0.79 -23.15
CA GLY A 175 -16.75 -0.23 -22.21
C GLY A 175 -16.97 0.13 -20.75
N LEU A 176 -16.63 -0.80 -19.87
CA LEU A 176 -16.83 -0.68 -18.43
C LEU A 176 -15.49 -0.56 -17.72
N LEU A 177 -15.41 0.32 -16.72
CA LEU A 177 -14.28 0.37 -15.79
C LEU A 177 -14.27 -0.88 -14.93
N ARG A 178 -13.11 -1.53 -14.84
CA ARG A 178 -12.86 -2.71 -14.01
C ARG A 178 -11.90 -2.34 -12.90
N THR A 179 -12.22 -2.69 -11.67
CA THR A 179 -11.45 -2.31 -10.49
C THR A 179 -11.09 -3.52 -9.65
N CYS A 180 -9.94 -3.48 -8.98
CA CYS A 180 -9.55 -4.45 -7.97
C CYS A 180 -8.85 -3.74 -6.82
N VAL A 181 -9.13 -4.17 -5.60
CA VAL A 181 -8.59 -3.57 -4.38
C VAL A 181 -7.70 -4.57 -3.65
N LEU A 182 -6.51 -4.14 -3.26
CA LEU A 182 -5.59 -4.95 -2.47
C LEU A 182 -5.38 -4.33 -1.09
N ARG A 183 -5.59 -5.11 -0.02
CA ARG A 183 -5.41 -4.74 1.39
C ARG A 183 -4.12 -5.37 1.93
N PRO A 184 -2.93 -4.82 1.65
CA PRO A 184 -1.70 -5.30 2.27
C PRO A 184 -1.70 -5.06 3.78
N CYS A 185 -0.98 -5.92 4.48
CA CYS A 185 -0.50 -5.69 5.84
C CYS A 185 0.82 -4.90 5.83
N GLY A 186 1.63 -5.00 6.90
CA GLY A 186 2.93 -4.33 6.97
C GLY A 186 3.85 -4.77 5.82
N ILE A 187 4.30 -3.81 5.01
CA ILE A 187 5.19 -4.06 3.88
C ILE A 187 6.64 -4.00 4.35
N TYR A 188 7.43 -5.02 4.04
CA TYR A 188 8.87 -5.06 4.31
C TYR A 188 9.67 -5.44 3.07
N GLY A 189 10.97 -5.18 3.09
CA GLY A 189 11.88 -5.51 2.00
C GLY A 189 12.99 -4.47 1.82
N PRO A 190 13.90 -4.69 0.86
CA PRO A 190 14.99 -3.75 0.55
C PRO A 190 14.46 -2.37 0.22
N ASP A 191 15.17 -1.31 0.61
CA ASP A 191 14.83 0.10 0.36
C ASP A 191 13.59 0.65 1.10
N GLU A 192 13.01 -0.08 2.05
CA GLU A 192 11.95 0.46 2.92
C GLU A 192 12.53 1.55 3.85
N ARG A 193 12.15 2.80 3.60
CA ARG A 193 12.69 3.98 4.30
C ARG A 193 11.71 4.66 5.26
N ARG A 194 10.47 4.20 5.40
CA ARG A 194 9.45 4.90 6.21
C ARG A 194 9.30 4.26 7.58
N HIS A 195 9.08 2.96 7.64
CA HIS A 195 8.87 2.23 8.88
C HIS A 195 10.21 1.89 9.55
N LEU A 196 11.14 1.27 8.82
CA LEU A 196 12.43 0.86 9.35
C LEU A 196 13.27 2.08 9.76
N HIS A 197 13.32 3.13 8.94
CA HIS A 197 14.03 4.36 9.30
C HIS A 197 13.43 5.04 10.53
N ARG A 198 12.09 5.07 10.69
CA ARG A 198 11.49 5.64 11.91
C ARG A 198 11.83 4.80 13.14
N VAL A 199 11.79 3.47 13.00
CA VAL A 199 12.24 2.57 14.07
C VAL A 199 13.69 2.90 14.42
N MET A 200 14.58 3.00 13.42
CA MET A 200 15.97 3.38 13.60
C MET A 200 16.11 4.74 14.29
N MET A 201 15.53 5.83 13.77
CA MET A 201 15.62 7.18 14.36
C MET A 201 15.16 7.23 15.82
N ASN A 202 14.09 6.53 16.18
CA ASN A 202 13.62 6.49 17.56
C ASN A 202 14.54 5.64 18.45
N VAL A 203 15.24 4.63 17.90
CA VAL A 203 16.29 3.89 18.61
C VAL A 203 17.51 4.80 18.82
N GLU A 204 17.94 5.54 17.81
CA GLU A 204 19.04 6.52 17.88
C GLU A 204 18.77 7.61 18.93
N ARG A 205 17.52 8.10 19.00
CA ARG A 205 17.07 9.09 19.99
C ARG A 205 16.88 8.54 21.41
N ARG A 206 17.17 7.24 21.65
CA ARG A 206 16.91 6.55 22.93
C ARG A 206 15.45 6.64 23.40
N LEU A 207 14.51 6.78 22.46
CA LEU A 207 13.07 6.90 22.76
C LEU A 207 12.37 5.53 22.85
N PHE A 208 13.02 4.43 22.46
CA PHE A 208 12.49 3.06 22.54
C PHE A 208 12.76 2.33 23.85
N THR A 209 12.88 3.06 24.97
CA THR A 209 13.18 2.49 26.29
C THR A 209 12.02 1.66 26.88
N PHE A 210 10.91 1.44 26.15
CA PHE A 210 9.72 0.75 26.68
C PHE A 210 9.02 -0.13 25.64
N ARG A 211 8.52 -1.29 26.08
CA ARG A 211 7.74 -2.25 25.29
C ARG A 211 6.27 -1.79 25.31
N PHE A 212 5.72 -1.38 24.18
CA PHE A 212 4.29 -1.08 24.04
C PHE A 212 3.58 -2.31 23.46
N GLY A 213 2.49 -2.76 24.09
CA GLY A 213 1.59 -3.79 23.57
C GLY A 213 1.73 -5.19 24.19
N ASP A 214 0.77 -6.07 23.88
CA ASP A 214 0.75 -7.47 24.34
C ASP A 214 2.00 -8.21 23.82
N PRO A 215 2.84 -8.82 24.67
CA PRO A 215 4.03 -9.57 24.23
C PRO A 215 3.71 -10.73 23.29
N ARG A 216 2.45 -11.17 23.22
CA ARG A 216 1.95 -12.21 22.31
C ARG A 216 1.39 -11.63 21.00
N ALA A 217 1.45 -10.30 20.81
CA ALA A 217 0.94 -9.66 19.60
C ALA A 217 1.59 -10.28 18.35
N ARG A 218 0.72 -10.82 17.50
CA ARG A 218 1.11 -11.39 16.21
C ARG A 218 0.69 -10.46 15.09
N MET A 219 1.46 -10.44 14.02
CA MET A 219 1.15 -9.65 12.84
C MET A 219 1.58 -10.41 11.60
N ASN A 220 0.79 -10.27 10.54
CA ASN A 220 1.17 -10.71 9.21
C ASN A 220 1.98 -9.61 8.52
N TRP A 221 2.93 -10.02 7.71
CA TRP A 221 3.75 -9.14 6.88
C TRP A 221 3.66 -9.57 5.41
N VAL A 222 3.99 -8.65 4.52
CA VAL A 222 4.11 -8.92 3.09
C VAL A 222 5.44 -8.41 2.59
N HIS A 223 6.22 -9.30 1.96
CA HIS A 223 7.44 -8.88 1.29
C HIS A 223 7.06 -8.02 0.07
N VAL A 224 7.79 -6.94 -0.16
CA VAL A 224 7.49 -5.98 -1.23
C VAL A 224 7.37 -6.65 -2.60
N ASP A 225 8.18 -7.67 -2.88
CA ASP A 225 8.14 -8.41 -4.15
C ASP A 225 6.90 -9.30 -4.27
N ASN A 226 6.41 -9.86 -3.16
CA ASN A 226 5.14 -10.59 -3.14
C ASN A 226 3.96 -9.64 -3.35
N LEU A 227 4.05 -8.42 -2.80
CA LEU A 227 3.04 -7.40 -3.03
C LEU A 227 3.04 -6.90 -4.49
N VAL A 228 4.22 -6.77 -5.10
CA VAL A 228 4.35 -6.49 -6.54
C VAL A 228 3.69 -7.59 -7.36
N LEU A 229 3.99 -8.86 -7.08
CA LEU A 229 3.35 -10.00 -7.74
C LEU A 229 1.83 -9.96 -7.59
N ALA A 230 1.31 -9.69 -6.40
CA ALA A 230 -0.11 -9.57 -6.16
C ALA A 230 -0.78 -8.45 -6.99
N HIS A 231 -0.14 -7.29 -7.12
CA HIS A 231 -0.65 -6.20 -7.95
C HIS A 231 -0.63 -6.57 -9.44
N THR A 232 0.45 -7.19 -9.91
CA THR A 232 0.55 -7.68 -11.30
C THR A 232 -0.54 -8.70 -11.61
N LEU A 233 -0.76 -9.68 -10.72
CA LEU A 233 -1.81 -10.68 -10.85
C LEU A 233 -3.22 -10.05 -10.80
N ALA A 234 -3.45 -9.09 -9.92
CA ALA A 234 -4.72 -8.38 -9.82
C ALA A 234 -5.03 -7.63 -11.12
N ALA A 235 -4.06 -6.93 -11.69
CA ALA A 235 -4.21 -6.23 -12.97
C ALA A 235 -4.48 -7.23 -14.11
N GLU A 236 -3.70 -8.31 -14.20
CA GLU A 236 -3.93 -9.35 -15.21
C GLU A 236 -5.31 -9.99 -15.08
N ALA A 237 -5.76 -10.25 -13.85
CA ALA A 237 -7.09 -10.79 -13.56
C ALA A 237 -8.24 -9.86 -13.99
N LEU A 238 -7.99 -8.55 -14.18
CA LEU A 238 -8.95 -7.60 -14.74
C LEU A 238 -9.03 -7.64 -16.27
N THR A 239 -8.18 -8.41 -16.95
CA THR A 239 -8.21 -8.54 -18.41
C THR A 239 -9.37 -9.42 -18.89
N LEU A 240 -9.77 -9.24 -20.15
CA LEU A 240 -10.79 -10.09 -20.79
C LEU A 240 -10.35 -11.56 -20.85
N GLN A 241 -9.05 -11.80 -21.07
CA GLN A 241 -8.43 -13.13 -21.12
C GLN A 241 -8.57 -13.89 -19.80
N ARG A 242 -8.62 -13.17 -18.67
CA ARG A 242 -8.88 -13.72 -17.34
C ARG A 242 -10.36 -13.58 -16.91
N SER A 243 -11.25 -13.29 -17.86
CA SER A 243 -12.69 -13.12 -17.63
C SER A 243 -13.04 -12.07 -16.57
N HIS A 244 -12.17 -11.07 -16.36
CA HIS A 244 -12.33 -10.05 -15.34
C HIS A 244 -12.56 -10.61 -13.93
N VAL A 245 -11.95 -11.76 -13.58
CA VAL A 245 -12.22 -12.50 -12.34
C VAL A 245 -11.99 -11.67 -11.06
N SER A 246 -11.13 -10.65 -11.10
CA SER A 246 -10.87 -9.74 -9.98
C SER A 246 -11.71 -8.45 -10.00
N SER A 247 -12.64 -8.28 -10.95
CA SER A 247 -13.50 -7.09 -11.06
C SER A 247 -14.39 -6.94 -9.82
N GLY A 248 -14.33 -5.76 -9.21
CA GLY A 248 -15.08 -5.42 -7.99
C GLY A 248 -14.66 -6.22 -6.76
N GLN A 249 -13.52 -6.93 -6.82
CA GLN A 249 -13.04 -7.76 -5.72
C GLN A 249 -12.04 -7.03 -4.83
N VAL A 250 -11.96 -7.50 -3.59
CA VAL A 250 -11.01 -7.07 -2.57
C VAL A 250 -10.21 -8.27 -2.11
N TYR A 251 -8.90 -8.10 -1.87
CA TYR A 251 -8.04 -9.18 -1.37
C TYR A 251 -7.08 -8.69 -0.27
N PHE A 252 -7.00 -9.40 0.85
CA PHE A 252 -5.94 -9.31 1.84
C PHE A 252 -4.67 -9.92 1.26
N ILE A 253 -3.58 -9.14 1.27
CA ILE A 253 -2.29 -9.59 0.75
C ILE A 253 -1.29 -9.69 1.90
N ASN A 254 -0.83 -10.92 2.15
CA ASN A 254 0.19 -11.24 3.13
C ASN A 254 0.94 -12.53 2.77
N ASP A 255 2.09 -12.78 3.40
CA ASP A 255 2.95 -13.94 3.11
C ASP A 255 2.48 -15.26 3.78
N GLY A 256 1.28 -15.27 4.37
CA GLY A 256 0.68 -16.45 5.03
C GLY A 256 1.27 -16.81 6.39
N VAL A 257 2.31 -16.11 6.85
CA VAL A 257 2.96 -16.36 8.14
C VAL A 257 2.60 -15.27 9.13
N SER A 258 1.79 -15.63 10.13
CA SER A 258 1.59 -14.81 11.32
C SER A 258 2.78 -15.00 12.26
N VAL A 259 3.53 -13.93 12.56
CA VAL A 259 4.71 -13.97 13.42
C VAL A 259 4.54 -13.08 14.64
N ASN A 260 5.22 -13.41 15.74
CA ASN A 260 5.28 -12.51 16.87
C ASN A 260 6.01 -11.21 16.46
N LEU A 261 5.39 -10.06 16.73
CA LEU A 261 5.91 -8.76 16.32
C LEU A 261 7.32 -8.49 16.89
N PHE A 262 7.54 -8.83 18.16
CA PHE A 262 8.82 -8.56 18.83
C PHE A 262 9.92 -9.49 18.35
N GLU A 263 9.61 -10.77 18.13
CA GLU A 263 10.56 -11.73 17.57
C GLU A 263 10.95 -11.34 16.15
N TRP A 264 9.98 -10.94 15.33
CA TRP A 264 10.22 -10.50 13.96
C TRP A 264 11.14 -9.27 13.88
N LEU A 265 11.05 -8.34 14.84
CA LEU A 265 11.93 -7.16 14.93
C LEU A 265 13.30 -7.46 15.57
N THR A 266 13.51 -8.65 16.14
CA THR A 266 14.74 -8.99 16.88
C THR A 266 16.01 -8.94 16.02
N PRO A 267 16.02 -9.44 14.77
CA PRO A 267 17.20 -9.32 13.89
C PRO A 267 17.60 -7.86 13.68
N LEU A 268 16.64 -6.97 13.40
CA LEU A 268 16.87 -5.54 13.22
C LEU A 268 17.48 -4.90 14.47
N VAL A 269 16.91 -5.19 15.64
CA VAL A 269 17.43 -4.68 16.92
C VAL A 269 18.85 -5.20 17.20
N SER A 270 19.12 -6.45 16.84
CA SER A 270 20.43 -7.08 17.06
C SER A 270 21.50 -6.48 16.16
N GLU A 271 21.18 -6.19 14.90
CA GLU A 271 22.10 -5.48 14.01
C GLU A 271 22.38 -4.05 14.50
N ILE A 272 21.36 -3.31 14.92
CA ILE A 272 21.52 -1.95 15.47
C ILE A 272 22.47 -1.92 16.68
N LYS A 273 22.46 -2.97 17.52
CA LYS A 273 23.45 -3.10 18.62
C LYS A 273 24.88 -3.19 18.12
N THR A 274 25.11 -3.87 16.99
CA THR A 274 26.46 -3.97 16.41
C THR A 274 26.97 -2.62 15.91
N TRP A 275 26.08 -1.69 15.60
CA TRP A 275 26.39 -0.30 15.22
C TRP A 275 26.62 0.63 16.43
N GLY A 276 26.69 0.09 17.66
CA GLY A 276 27.05 0.84 18.87
C GLY A 276 25.88 1.47 19.62
N TYR A 277 24.63 1.19 19.21
CA TYR A 277 23.45 1.67 19.91
C TYR A 277 23.04 0.72 21.05
N SER A 278 22.83 1.28 22.25
CA SER A 278 22.36 0.50 23.40
C SER A 278 20.86 0.22 23.29
N VAL A 279 20.49 -1.02 22.97
CA VAL A 279 19.08 -1.47 22.97
C VAL A 279 18.85 -2.50 24.08
N PHE A 280 17.97 -2.20 25.02
CA PHE A 280 17.57 -3.14 26.07
C PHE A 280 16.34 -3.93 25.61
N ILE A 281 16.50 -5.25 25.48
CA ILE A 281 15.36 -6.14 25.28
C ILE A 281 14.90 -6.54 26.69
N ILE A 282 13.77 -6.00 27.15
CA ILE A 282 13.15 -6.48 28.39
C ILE A 282 12.53 -7.85 28.08
N PRO A 283 13.04 -8.96 28.67
CA PRO A 283 12.50 -10.30 28.42
C PRO A 283 11.01 -10.33 28.73
N SER A 284 10.26 -11.16 28.00
CA SER A 284 8.87 -11.44 28.35
C SER A 284 8.85 -12.08 29.74
N THR A 285 8.48 -11.32 30.78
CA THR A 285 8.08 -11.94 32.04
C THR A 285 6.72 -12.55 31.79
N ASP A 286 6.68 -13.87 31.80
CA ASP A 286 5.45 -14.65 31.97
C ASP A 286 4.58 -13.97 33.05
N PRO A 287 3.35 -13.52 32.74
CA PRO A 287 2.50 -12.85 33.71
C PRO A 287 2.14 -13.74 34.90
N THR A 288 2.43 -15.04 34.85
CA THR A 288 2.29 -15.97 35.98
C THR A 288 3.49 -15.99 36.94
N LYS A 289 4.61 -15.36 36.58
CA LYS A 289 5.80 -15.26 37.45
C LYS A 289 5.82 -13.92 38.16
N THR A 290 5.23 -13.87 39.35
CA THR A 290 5.44 -12.78 40.30
C THR A 290 6.93 -12.64 40.61
N PRO A 291 7.53 -11.43 40.50
CA PRO A 291 8.90 -11.22 40.95
C PRO A 291 8.96 -11.37 42.47
N LYS A 292 9.83 -12.26 42.95
CA LYS A 292 10.19 -12.31 44.37
C LYS A 292 11.06 -11.08 44.68
N PRO A 293 10.75 -10.30 45.73
CA PRO A 293 11.58 -9.17 46.13
C PRO A 293 12.97 -9.67 46.56
N GLN A 294 14.01 -8.97 46.08
CA GLN A 294 15.35 -8.99 46.67
C GLN A 294 15.42 -7.94 47.78
#